data_AF-C6I0G0-F1
#
_entry.id   AF-C6I0G0-F1
#
_cell.length_a   1.000
_cell.length_b   1.000
_cell.length_c   1.000
_cell.angle_alpha   90.00
_cell.angle_beta   90.00
_cell.angle_gamma   90.00
#
_symmetry.space_group_name_H-M   'P 1'
#
loop_
_entity.id
_entity.type
_entity.pdbx_description
1 polymer ?
#
loop_
_entity_poly.entity_id
_entity_poly.type
_entity_poly.pdbx_seq_one_letter_code
_entity_poly.pdbx_strand_id
1 'polypeptide(L)'
;MNRENSVPPRPKPEVRRPSLWQSFAGKTRRAFLCLFRPSYVQKSIERREGECNMCGQCCRIGIDCPFLELHETHARCRIYHMGRPTPCQAFPIDARDLRDVGSSCSFRFSEPPSPVRRPEGELPVWSPASLIYRSGAHETEAEEG
;
A
#
# COMPACT_ATOMS: atom_id res chain seq x y z
N MET A 1 21.20 34.15 20.40
CA MET A 1 19.81 33.66 20.41
C MET A 1 19.58 32.84 19.16
N ASN A 2 19.44 31.51 19.28
CA ASN A 2 19.37 30.62 18.13
C ASN A 2 17.94 30.52 17.56
N ARG A 3 17.88 30.65 16.24
CA ARG A 3 16.78 30.36 15.31
C ARG A 3 15.92 29.17 15.75
N GLU A 4 14.74 29.46 16.28
CA GLU A 4 13.63 28.50 16.18
C GLU A 4 13.09 28.61 14.76
N ASN A 5 13.51 27.67 13.91
CA ASN A 5 12.93 27.42 12.60
C ASN A 5 11.45 27.05 12.81
N SER A 6 10.59 28.06 12.87
CA SER A 6 9.15 27.91 12.81
C SER A 6 8.82 27.43 11.40
N VAL A 7 8.73 26.11 11.25
CA VAL A 7 8.19 25.49 10.04
C VAL A 7 6.81 26.13 9.81
N PRO A 8 6.58 26.82 8.67
CA PRO A 8 5.31 27.47 8.44
C PRO A 8 4.18 26.43 8.51
N PRO A 9 3.01 26.78 9.07
CA PRO A 9 1.89 25.87 9.14
C PRO A 9 1.60 25.35 7.73
N ARG A 10 1.60 24.03 7.55
CA ARG A 10 1.34 23.43 6.24
C ARG A 10 -0.04 23.93 5.77
N PRO A 11 -0.15 24.55 4.58
CA PRO A 11 -1.43 24.99 4.07
C PRO A 11 -2.37 23.78 4.02
N LYS A 12 -3.61 23.96 4.49
CA LYS A 12 -4.62 22.90 4.50
C LYS A 12 -4.72 22.34 3.09
N PRO A 13 -4.31 21.09 2.83
CA PRO A 13 -4.36 20.57 1.48
C PRO A 13 -5.82 20.49 1.04
N GLU A 14 -6.12 21.14 -0.08
CA GLU A 14 -7.43 21.13 -0.74
C GLU A 14 -7.83 19.67 -0.96
N VAL A 15 -8.85 19.22 -0.22
CA VAL A 15 -9.34 17.86 -0.33
C VAL A 15 -10.21 17.79 -1.55
N ARG A 16 -9.84 16.99 -2.55
CA ARG A 16 -10.78 16.63 -3.61
C ARG A 16 -11.91 15.83 -2.96
N ARG A 17 -13.04 16.48 -2.66
CA ARG A 17 -14.21 15.80 -2.09
C ARG A 17 -14.81 14.90 -3.17
N PRO A 18 -14.64 13.57 -3.09
CA PRO A 18 -15.26 12.68 -4.06
C PRO A 18 -16.77 12.67 -3.80
N SER A 19 -17.56 12.18 -4.77
CA SER A 19 -19.01 12.10 -4.58
C SER A 19 -19.34 11.26 -3.34
N LEU A 20 -20.51 11.52 -2.72
CA LEU A 20 -20.97 10.74 -1.57
C LEU A 20 -20.97 9.23 -1.89
N TRP A 21 -21.39 8.86 -3.10
CA TRP A 21 -21.37 7.49 -3.61
C TRP A 21 -19.98 6.87 -3.61
N GLN A 22 -18.97 7.59 -4.09
CA GLN A 22 -17.59 7.10 -4.17
C GLN A 22 -16.99 6.94 -2.76
N SER A 23 -17.40 7.80 -1.83
CA SER A 23 -17.00 7.73 -0.43
C SER A 23 -17.62 6.56 0.33
N PHE A 24 -18.92 6.32 0.13
CA PHE A 24 -19.62 5.16 0.67
C PHE A 24 -19.05 3.88 0.06
N ALA A 25 -18.86 3.83 -1.26
CA ALA A 25 -18.23 2.71 -1.94
C ALA A 25 -16.83 2.41 -1.39
N GLY A 26 -16.01 3.43 -1.12
CA GLY A 26 -14.70 3.28 -0.49
C GLY A 26 -14.77 2.70 0.92
N LYS A 27 -15.68 3.18 1.77
CA LYS A 27 -15.89 2.65 3.13
C LYS A 27 -16.37 1.19 3.10
N THR A 28 -17.37 0.89 2.28
CA THR A 28 -17.91 -0.46 2.12
C THR A 28 -16.88 -1.42 1.54
N ARG A 29 -16.12 -0.98 0.53
CA ARG A 29 -15.03 -1.76 -0.06
C ARG A 29 -13.97 -2.12 0.99
N ARG A 30 -13.54 -1.17 1.82
CA ARG A 30 -12.54 -1.42 2.86
C ARG A 30 -13.07 -2.40 3.90
N ALA A 31 -14.31 -2.22 4.35
CA ALA A 31 -14.96 -3.17 5.26
C ALA A 31 -15.03 -4.58 4.65
N PHE A 32 -15.46 -4.70 3.39
CA PHE A 32 -15.53 -5.97 2.67
C PHE A 32 -14.15 -6.62 2.52
N LEU A 33 -13.11 -5.88 2.15
CA LEU A 33 -11.76 -6.43 2.02
C LEU A 33 -11.18 -6.92 3.35
N CYS A 34 -11.40 -6.18 4.43
CA CYS A 34 -10.97 -6.60 5.77
C CYS A 34 -11.70 -7.86 6.25
N LEU A 35 -12.98 -8.04 5.90
CA LEU A 35 -13.79 -9.18 6.33
C LEU A 35 -13.58 -10.42 5.44
N PHE A 36 -13.60 -10.27 4.11
CA PHE A 36 -13.64 -11.39 3.17
C PHE A 36 -12.29 -11.71 2.52
N ARG A 37 -11.32 -10.77 2.54
CA ARG A 37 -10.01 -10.95 1.88
C ARG A 37 -8.85 -10.49 2.75
N PRO A 38 -8.69 -11.00 3.99
CA PRO A 38 -7.61 -10.60 4.89
C PRO A 38 -6.21 -10.79 4.27
N SER A 39 -6.00 -11.87 3.51
CA SER A 39 -4.72 -12.11 2.82
C SER A 39 -4.37 -11.05 1.77
N TYR A 40 -5.38 -10.44 1.12
CA TYR A 40 -5.14 -9.33 0.19
C TYR A 40 -4.74 -8.06 0.94
N VAL A 41 -5.41 -7.78 2.06
CA VAL A 41 -5.11 -6.64 2.92
C VAL A 41 -3.69 -6.78 3.47
N GLN A 42 -3.33 -7.95 3.99
CA GLN A 42 -1.99 -8.22 4.52
C GLN A 42 -0.89 -7.99 3.47
N LYS A 43 -1.01 -8.59 2.27
CA LYS A 43 -0.07 -8.37 1.16
C LYS A 43 0.02 -6.91 0.70
N SER A 44 -1.04 -6.13 0.90
CA SER A 44 -1.03 -4.72 0.52
C SER A 44 -0.43 -3.86 1.62
N ILE A 45 -0.63 -4.21 2.89
CA ILE A 45 0.06 -3.60 4.03
C ILE A 45 1.56 -3.88 3.97
N GLU A 46 1.99 -5.06 3.56
CA GLU A 46 3.42 -5.39 3.38
C GLU A 46 4.10 -4.53 2.31
N ARG A 47 3.35 -4.10 1.29
CA ARG A 47 3.82 -3.20 0.23
C ARG A 47 3.63 -1.71 0.58
N ARG A 48 3.03 -1.43 1.74
CA ARG A 48 2.73 -0.07 2.17
C ARG A 48 3.94 0.48 2.89
N GLU A 49 4.41 1.60 2.39
CA GLU A 49 5.54 2.34 2.94
C GLU A 49 5.09 3.68 3.52
N GLY A 50 5.84 4.15 4.51
CA GLY A 50 5.57 5.40 5.23
C GLY A 50 4.68 5.23 6.45
N GLU A 51 4.41 6.36 7.11
CA GLU A 51 3.65 6.43 8.35
C GLU A 51 2.51 7.44 8.25
N CYS A 52 1.56 7.40 9.19
CA CYS A 52 0.46 8.35 9.25
C CYS A 52 0.98 9.76 9.62
N ASN A 53 0.94 10.69 8.68
CA ASN A 53 1.31 12.09 8.91
C ASN A 53 0.20 12.97 9.53
N MET A 54 -0.86 12.36 10.05
CA MET A 54 -1.99 13.06 10.69
C MET A 54 -2.62 14.14 9.78
N CYS A 55 -2.66 13.90 8.45
CA CYS A 55 -3.29 14.82 7.49
C CYS A 55 -4.82 14.89 7.59
N GLY A 56 -5.46 13.92 8.26
CA GLY A 56 -6.91 13.87 8.46
C GLY A 56 -7.73 13.49 7.23
N GLN A 57 -7.10 13.29 6.06
CA GLN A 57 -7.83 13.10 4.81
C GLN A 57 -8.69 11.85 4.78
N CYS A 58 -8.21 10.74 5.35
CA CYS A 58 -8.97 9.50 5.44
C CYS A 58 -10.29 9.67 6.23
N CYS A 59 -10.32 10.61 7.18
CA CYS A 59 -11.50 10.96 7.96
C CYS A 59 -12.46 11.91 7.24
N ARG A 60 -12.03 12.58 6.17
CA ARG A 60 -12.83 13.54 5.38
C ARG A 60 -13.38 12.95 4.08
N ILE A 61 -13.18 11.66 3.84
CA ILE A 61 -13.70 10.98 2.64
C ILE A 61 -15.24 10.96 2.70
N GLY A 62 -15.85 11.85 1.92
CA GLY A 62 -17.30 12.02 1.78
C GLY A 62 -17.92 12.86 2.88
N ILE A 63 -18.33 12.18 3.96
CA ILE A 63 -18.84 12.82 5.17
C ILE A 63 -17.71 12.81 6.20
N ASP A 64 -17.47 13.98 6.80
CA ASP A 64 -16.47 14.15 7.86
C ASP A 64 -16.79 13.21 9.04
N CYS A 65 -15.77 12.46 9.47
CA CYS A 65 -15.87 11.54 10.58
C CYS A 65 -16.18 12.31 11.88
N PRO A 66 -17.14 11.85 12.71
CA PRO A 66 -17.47 12.53 13.97
C PRO A 66 -16.33 12.51 15.00
N PHE A 67 -15.33 11.65 14.79
CA PHE A 67 -14.14 11.54 15.64
C PHE A 67 -12.94 12.36 15.14
N LEU A 68 -13.13 13.16 14.08
CA LEU A 68 -12.10 14.05 13.54
C LEU A 68 -12.05 15.36 14.33
N GLU A 69 -10.88 15.68 14.86
CA GLU A 69 -10.54 16.97 15.44
C GLU A 69 -9.59 17.70 14.50
N LEU A 70 -9.96 18.91 14.09
CA LEU A 70 -9.13 19.75 13.23
C LEU A 70 -8.45 20.79 14.12
N HIS A 71 -7.12 20.74 14.17
CA HIS A 71 -6.30 21.80 14.75
C HIS A 71 -5.75 22.69 13.63
N GLU A 72 -5.16 23.82 14.00
CA GLU A 72 -4.63 24.79 13.04
C GLU A 72 -3.52 24.20 12.15
N THR A 73 -2.72 23.28 12.70
CA THR A 73 -1.52 22.74 12.04
C THR A 73 -1.61 21.25 11.69
N HIS A 74 -2.53 20.51 12.29
CA HIS A 74 -2.67 19.06 12.10
C HIS A 74 -4.11 18.58 12.37
N ALA A 75 -4.43 17.35 11.96
CA ALA A 75 -5.70 16.72 12.25
C ALA A 75 -5.51 15.53 13.19
N ARG A 76 -6.39 15.39 14.18
CA ARG A 76 -6.33 14.33 15.18
C ARG A 76 -7.57 13.45 15.08
N CYS A 77 -7.38 12.15 15.28
CA CYS A 77 -8.49 11.21 15.45
C CYS A 77 -8.67 10.92 16.94
N ARG A 78 -9.84 11.24 17.50
CA ARG A 78 -10.15 11.06 18.94
C ARG A 78 -9.96 9.62 19.42
N ILE A 79 -10.26 8.66 18.55
CA ILE A 79 -10.19 7.23 18.85
C ILE A 79 -8.94 6.55 18.28
N TYR A 80 -7.91 7.32 17.90
CA TYR A 80 -6.74 6.79 17.18
C TYR A 80 -6.09 5.60 17.90
N HIS A 81 -5.98 5.68 19.23
CA HIS A 81 -5.47 4.61 20.11
C HIS A 81 -6.56 3.90 20.92
N MET A 82 -7.79 4.43 20.93
CA MET A 82 -8.87 3.92 21.80
C MET A 82 -9.70 2.80 21.15
N GLY A 83 -9.60 2.63 19.83
CA GLY A 83 -10.35 1.59 19.11
C GLY A 83 -10.75 2.00 17.72
N ARG A 84 -9.77 2.27 16.85
CA ARG A 84 -10.07 2.48 15.42
C ARG A 84 -10.71 1.20 14.85
N PRO A 85 -11.80 1.29 14.06
CA PRO A 85 -12.32 0.12 13.36
C PRO A 85 -11.25 -0.48 12.43
N THR A 86 -11.26 -1.80 12.24
CA THR A 86 -10.35 -2.52 11.33
C THR A 86 -10.17 -1.85 9.96
N PRO A 87 -11.22 -1.41 9.23
CA PRO A 87 -11.03 -0.73 7.94
C PRO A 87 -10.32 0.63 8.07
N CYS A 88 -10.45 1.32 9.20
CA CYS A 88 -9.73 2.57 9.47
C CYS A 88 -8.26 2.32 9.84
N GLN A 89 -7.95 1.20 10.49
CA GLN A 89 -6.57 0.79 10.80
C GLN A 89 -5.82 0.32 9.56
N ALA A 90 -6.52 -0.42 8.69
CA ALA A 90 -5.98 -0.94 7.44
C ALA A 90 -5.80 0.14 6.37
N PHE A 91 -6.34 1.36 6.57
CA PHE A 91 -6.21 2.44 5.60
C PHE A 91 -4.78 2.99 5.53
N PRO A 92 -4.25 3.30 4.34
CA PRO A 92 -4.78 2.90 3.02
C PRO A 92 -4.54 1.41 2.78
N ILE A 93 -5.50 0.71 2.16
CA ILE A 93 -5.36 -0.71 1.79
C ILE A 93 -4.57 -0.83 0.50
N ASP A 94 -4.86 -0.01 -0.51
CA ASP A 94 -4.12 0.01 -1.77
C ASP A 94 -4.05 1.41 -2.40
N ALA A 95 -3.33 1.53 -3.52
CA ALA A 95 -3.16 2.80 -4.23
C ALA A 95 -4.47 3.47 -4.68
N ARG A 96 -5.61 2.75 -4.68
CA ARG A 96 -6.92 3.33 -4.98
C ARG A 96 -7.40 4.22 -3.85
N ASP A 97 -7.16 3.80 -2.62
CA ASP A 97 -7.51 4.57 -1.43
C ASP A 97 -6.72 5.89 -1.37
N LEU A 98 -5.48 5.91 -1.88
CA LEU A 98 -4.69 7.13 -2.00
C LEU A 98 -5.28 8.13 -3.01
N ARG A 99 -5.93 7.65 -4.06
CA ARG A 99 -6.61 8.52 -5.04
C ARG A 99 -7.81 9.25 -4.45
N ASP A 100 -8.45 8.66 -3.44
CA ASP A 100 -9.59 9.27 -2.74
C ASP A 100 -9.16 10.42 -1.80
N VAL A 101 -7.92 10.41 -1.31
CA VAL A 101 -7.39 11.39 -0.34
C VAL A 101 -6.44 12.44 -0.94
N GLY A 102 -6.04 12.25 -2.20
CA GLY A 102 -5.15 13.17 -2.90
C GLY A 102 -3.70 13.14 -2.40
N SER A 103 -2.94 14.20 -2.71
CA SER A 103 -1.47 14.24 -2.57
C SER A 103 -0.94 14.49 -1.16
N SER A 104 -1.80 14.70 -0.17
CA SER A 104 -1.36 15.08 1.18
C SER A 104 -1.12 13.91 2.13
N CYS A 105 -1.45 12.69 1.69
CA CYS A 105 -1.16 11.48 2.44
C CYS A 105 0.31 11.05 2.20
N SER A 106 1.05 10.78 3.27
CA SER A 106 2.45 10.34 3.24
C SER A 106 2.65 8.88 2.83
N PHE A 107 1.60 8.06 2.90
CA PHE A 107 1.68 6.65 2.53
C PHE A 107 1.95 6.48 1.03
N ARG A 108 2.76 5.48 0.70
CA ARG A 108 3.08 5.08 -0.67
C ARG A 108 2.99 3.55 -0.79
N PHE A 109 2.81 3.07 -2.01
CA PHE A 109 2.86 1.65 -2.31
C PHE A 109 3.99 1.40 -3.30
N SER A 110 4.92 0.51 -2.95
CA SER A 110 5.87 -0.02 -3.92
C SER A 110 5.12 -0.86 -4.95
N GLU A 111 5.57 -0.77 -6.20
CA GLU A 111 5.02 -1.58 -7.29
C GLU A 111 5.18 -3.06 -6.89
N PRO A 112 4.18 -3.93 -7.12
CA PRO A 112 4.39 -5.35 -6.93
C PRO A 112 5.64 -5.74 -7.72
N PRO A 113 6.54 -6.59 -7.18
CA PRO A 113 7.62 -7.12 -7.99
C PRO A 113 6.97 -7.65 -9.26
N SER A 114 7.35 -7.08 -10.42
CA SER A 114 6.89 -7.60 -11.70
C SER A 114 7.05 -9.12 -11.64
N PRO A 115 6.11 -9.94 -12.13
CA PRO A 115 6.37 -11.36 -12.21
C PRO A 115 7.72 -11.49 -12.89
N VAL A 116 8.71 -12.01 -12.16
CA VAL A 116 10.04 -12.25 -12.72
C VAL A 116 9.74 -13.03 -13.97
N ARG A 117 10.02 -12.44 -15.15
CA ARG A 117 9.92 -13.20 -16.39
C ARG A 117 10.89 -14.34 -16.16
N ARG A 118 10.36 -15.55 -15.93
CA ARG A 118 11.20 -16.74 -16.06
C ARG A 118 11.84 -16.60 -17.44
N PRO A 119 13.17 -16.69 -17.57
CA PRO A 119 13.78 -16.69 -18.87
C PRO A 119 13.04 -17.72 -19.73
N GLU A 120 12.52 -17.27 -20.87
CA GLU A 120 11.80 -18.12 -21.82
C GLU A 120 12.79 -19.19 -22.29
N GLY A 121 12.70 -20.38 -21.72
CA GLY A 121 13.63 -21.48 -22.00
C GLY A 121 13.93 -22.39 -20.82
N GLU A 122 13.67 -21.96 -19.58
CA GLU A 122 13.96 -22.81 -18.42
C GLU A 122 12.72 -23.64 -18.05
N LEU A 123 12.73 -24.88 -18.52
CA LEU A 123 11.71 -25.88 -18.19
C LEU A 123 11.69 -26.08 -16.67
N PRO A 124 10.50 -26.26 -16.05
CA PRO A 124 10.41 -26.56 -14.63
C PRO A 124 11.21 -27.82 -14.29
N VAL A 125 11.86 -27.87 -13.11
CA VAL A 125 12.68 -29.02 -12.64
C VAL A 125 11.90 -30.34 -12.59
N TRP A 126 10.57 -30.29 -12.52
CA TRP A 126 9.69 -31.45 -12.58
C TRP A 126 9.35 -31.91 -14.01
N SER A 127 9.84 -31.21 -15.04
CA SER A 127 9.64 -31.61 -16.43
C SER A 127 10.48 -32.86 -16.74
N PRO A 128 9.90 -33.90 -17.35
CA PRO A 128 10.65 -35.05 -17.81
C PRO A 128 11.77 -34.67 -18.81
N ALA A 129 11.64 -33.55 -19.51
CA ALA A 129 12.62 -33.08 -20.49
C ALA A 129 13.90 -32.49 -19.86
N SER A 130 13.88 -31.98 -18.62
CA SER A 130 15.09 -31.53 -17.93
C SER A 130 16.02 -32.68 -17.50
N LEU A 131 15.49 -33.90 -17.38
CA LEU A 131 16.27 -35.11 -17.10
C LEU A 131 17.12 -35.54 -18.31
N ILE A 132 16.67 -35.25 -19.53
CA ILE A 132 17.38 -35.59 -20.77
C ILE A 132 18.57 -34.64 -21.01
N TYR A 133 18.42 -33.35 -20.66
CA TYR A 133 19.47 -32.35 -20.87
C TYR A 133 20.71 -32.58 -19.97
N ARG A 134 20.51 -33.13 -18.77
CA ARG A 134 21.59 -33.32 -17.78
C ARG A 134 22.47 -34.54 -18.06
N SER A 135 22.01 -35.47 -18.89
CA SER A 135 22.75 -36.69 -19.26
C SER A 135 23.62 -36.53 -20.51
N GLY A 136 23.57 -35.37 -21.21
CA GLY A 136 24.36 -35.11 -22.42
C GLY A 136 25.66 -34.32 -22.25
N ALA A 137 26.03 -33.93 -21.02
CA ALA A 137 27.14 -32.98 -20.78
C ALA A 137 28.42 -33.63 -20.23
N HIS A 138 28.67 -34.92 -20.46
CA HIS A 138 29.87 -35.58 -19.96
C HIS A 138 30.49 -36.53 -20.99
N GLU A 139 30.89 -35.99 -22.14
CA GLU A 139 31.84 -36.64 -23.04
C GLU A 139 32.52 -35.55 -23.88
N THR A 140 33.78 -35.26 -23.51
CA THR A 140 34.93 -34.80 -24.31
C THR A 140 35.71 -33.74 -23.54
N GLU A 141 36.73 -34.16 -22.79
CA GLU A 141 37.99 -33.43 -22.56
C GLU A 141 38.95 -34.36 -21.79
N ALA A 142 39.50 -35.34 -22.51
CA ALA A 142 40.71 -36.05 -22.13
C ALA A 142 41.48 -36.38 -23.42
N GLU A 143 42.78 -36.07 -23.41
CA GLU A 143 43.77 -36.19 -24.50
C GLU A 143 43.63 -35.09 -25.58
N GLU A 144 44.62 -34.28 -25.92
CA GLU A 144 46.04 -34.56 -26.17
C GLU A 144 46.92 -33.30 -25.94
N GLY A 145 48.19 -33.48 -25.57
CA GLY A 145 49.28 -32.53 -25.87
C GLY A 145 50.09 -32.00 -24.70
#